data_AF-W6U5H2-F1
#
_entry.id   AF-W6U5H2-F1
#
_cell.length_a   1.000
_cell.length_b   1.000
_cell.length_c   1.000
_cell.angle_alpha   90.00
_cell.angle_beta   90.00
_cell.angle_gamma   90.00
#
_symmetry.space_group_name_H-M   'P 1'
#
loop_
_entity.id
_entity.type
_entity.pdbx_description
1 polymer ?
#
loop_
_entity_poly.entity_id
_entity_poly.type
_entity_poly.pdbx_seq_one_letter_code
_entity_poly.pdbx_strand_id
1 'polypeptide(L)'
;MPGKEPPSDETDAFTKALRLIVLASGDYFILTGTVSDIVVEALQQHCEYLAGAFRSLLGDSVSPLTLPRLIASLSDCKLHLSRILTYLSTYALASNDPENPDSLAIFDPSSKSLSVFHAECEKLNIHLENTATFAPLCLLVTGQHIRMQRIDGFATNLATTEQYLEFTRLRQRARLLGQPFDIWLARAGLPIQRGAGGAEVVPILAYLVTLCLRDVIDLALANRQRFGIDLYSQMTAVELQQASLSIRRMKGYL
;
A
#
# COMPACT_ATOMS: atom_id res chain seq x y z
N MET A 1 -27.03 18.29 -8.39
CA MET A 1 -27.40 16.86 -8.37
C MET A 1 -26.89 16.27 -7.07
N PRO A 2 -27.75 15.68 -6.22
CA PRO A 2 -27.30 15.04 -4.99
C PRO A 2 -26.59 13.74 -5.37
N GLY A 3 -25.36 13.57 -4.89
CA GLY A 3 -24.56 12.37 -5.12
C GLY A 3 -25.27 11.16 -4.50
N LYS A 4 -25.41 10.08 -5.27
CA LYS A 4 -25.82 8.79 -4.74
C LYS A 4 -24.81 8.38 -3.67
N GLU A 5 -25.28 8.18 -2.44
CA GLU A 5 -24.51 7.48 -1.42
C GLU A 5 -24.10 6.11 -1.97
N PRO A 6 -22.82 5.70 -1.83
CA PRO A 6 -22.40 4.38 -2.26
C PRO A 6 -23.18 3.31 -1.49
N PRO A 7 -23.56 2.19 -2.13
CA PRO A 7 -24.30 1.12 -1.48
C PRO A 7 -23.55 0.59 -0.25
N SER A 8 -24.30 0.23 0.81
CA SER A 8 -23.76 -0.18 2.12
C SER A 8 -22.68 -1.26 2.03
N ASP A 9 -22.81 -2.19 1.08
CA ASP A 9 -21.91 -3.34 0.91
C ASP A 9 -20.54 -2.96 0.34
N GLU A 10 -20.47 -1.90 -0.48
CA GLU A 10 -19.20 -1.38 -1.02
C GLU A 10 -18.41 -0.66 0.07
N THR A 11 -19.10 0.12 0.90
CA THR A 11 -18.47 0.82 2.03
C THR A 11 -17.92 -0.19 3.05
N ASP A 12 -18.61 -1.31 3.26
CA ASP A 12 -18.14 -2.37 4.16
C ASP A 12 -16.88 -3.08 3.63
N ALA A 13 -16.85 -3.47 2.35
CA ALA A 13 -15.70 -4.16 1.75
C ALA A 13 -14.40 -3.34 1.81
N PHE A 14 -14.48 -2.03 1.51
CA PHE A 14 -13.33 -1.13 1.57
C PHE A 14 -12.85 -0.91 3.01
N THR A 15 -13.77 -0.63 3.93
CA THR A 15 -13.47 -0.43 5.36
C THR A 15 -12.83 -1.68 5.97
N LYS A 16 -13.32 -2.87 5.60
CA LYS A 16 -12.74 -4.16 5.99
C LYS A 16 -11.31 -4.31 5.50
N ALA A 17 -10.99 -3.91 4.27
CA ALA A 17 -9.62 -3.96 3.77
C ALA A 17 -8.68 -3.03 4.54
N LEU A 18 -9.12 -1.81 4.88
CA LEU A 18 -8.35 -0.88 5.72
C LEU A 18 -8.10 -1.47 7.12
N ARG A 19 -9.12 -2.08 7.72
CA ARG A 19 -9.01 -2.76 9.02
C ARG A 19 -7.96 -3.88 8.97
N LEU A 20 -7.95 -4.69 7.90
CA LEU A 20 -6.94 -5.73 7.72
C LEU A 20 -5.51 -5.16 7.58
N ILE A 21 -5.33 -4.02 6.91
CA ILE A 21 -4.03 -3.35 6.80
C ILE A 21 -3.48 -2.92 8.17
N VAL A 22 -4.34 -2.38 9.04
CA VAL A 22 -3.97 -2.04 10.41
C VAL A 22 -3.58 -3.29 11.19
N LEU A 23 -4.44 -4.32 11.19
CA LEU A 23 -4.19 -5.59 11.89
C LEU A 23 -2.89 -6.27 11.42
N ALA A 24 -2.61 -6.24 10.12
CA ALA A 24 -1.43 -6.87 9.53
C ALA A 24 -0.12 -6.17 9.91
N SER A 25 -0.18 -5.02 10.56
CA SER A 25 0.99 -4.22 10.92
C SER A 25 1.57 -4.59 12.30
N GLY A 26 1.17 -5.73 12.86
CA GLY A 26 1.76 -6.21 14.11
C GLY A 26 1.38 -5.36 15.31
N ASP A 27 0.26 -4.64 15.27
CA ASP A 27 -0.38 -4.10 16.47
C ASP A 27 -1.03 -5.29 17.21
N TYR A 28 -0.45 -5.66 18.35
CA TYR A 28 -0.72 -6.93 19.02
C TYR A 28 -1.86 -6.81 20.04
N PHE A 29 -3.07 -7.02 19.52
CA PHE A 29 -4.31 -7.47 20.22
C PHE A 29 -4.70 -8.89 19.78
N ILE A 30 -3.71 -9.66 19.31
CA ILE A 30 -3.78 -11.04 18.81
C ILE A 30 -5.08 -11.74 19.21
N LEU A 31 -5.90 -12.09 18.22
CA LEU A 31 -6.99 -13.07 18.32
C LEU A 31 -8.35 -12.56 18.80
N THR A 32 -8.51 -11.30 19.21
CA THR A 32 -9.88 -10.74 19.40
C THR A 32 -10.40 -10.04 18.14
N GLY A 33 -9.52 -9.62 17.23
CA GLY A 33 -9.87 -9.13 15.89
C GLY A 33 -10.45 -7.71 15.83
N THR A 34 -10.33 -6.91 16.90
CA THR A 34 -10.96 -5.58 16.96
C THR A 34 -9.94 -4.44 16.79
N VAL A 35 -10.08 -3.69 15.71
CA VAL A 35 -9.46 -2.38 15.53
C VAL A 35 -10.53 -1.33 15.82
N SER A 36 -10.17 -0.30 16.55
CA SER A 36 -11.08 0.83 16.81
C SER A 36 -11.49 1.51 15.50
N ASP A 37 -12.78 1.79 15.33
CA ASP A 37 -13.31 2.39 14.09
C ASP A 37 -12.69 3.77 13.81
N ILE A 38 -12.35 4.55 14.84
CA ILE A 38 -11.66 5.84 14.68
C ILE A 38 -10.24 5.70 14.09
N VAL A 39 -9.57 4.57 14.31
CA VAL A 39 -8.24 4.29 13.73
C VAL A 39 -8.41 3.96 12.24
N VAL A 40 -9.44 3.19 11.90
CA VAL A 40 -9.78 2.88 10.50
C VAL A 40 -10.21 4.15 9.77
N GLU A 41 -11.00 5.01 10.41
CA GLU A 41 -11.40 6.32 9.87
C GLU A 41 -10.19 7.22 9.61
N ALA A 42 -9.23 7.29 10.53
CA ALA A 42 -7.99 8.04 10.33
C ALA A 42 -7.19 7.54 9.10
N LEU A 43 -7.15 6.22 8.89
CA LEU A 43 -6.52 5.62 7.72
C LEU A 43 -7.32 5.91 6.43
N GLN A 44 -8.66 5.88 6.52
CA GLN A 44 -9.54 6.25 5.41
C GLN A 44 -9.33 7.71 4.98
N GLN A 45 -9.21 8.66 5.92
CA GLN A 45 -8.91 10.05 5.63
C GLN A 45 -7.57 10.24 4.92
N HIS A 46 -6.56 9.39 5.24
CA HIS A 46 -5.32 9.37 4.46
C HIS A 46 -5.55 8.78 3.06
N CYS A 47 -6.36 7.74 2.94
CA CYS A 47 -6.68 7.12 1.67
C CYS A 47 -7.42 8.07 0.69
N GLU A 48 -8.29 8.94 1.21
CA GLU A 48 -8.94 10.01 0.45
C GLU A 48 -7.93 11.05 -0.05
N TYR A 49 -6.94 11.42 0.77
CA TYR A 49 -5.83 12.24 0.31
C TYR A 49 -5.04 11.54 -0.82
N LEU A 50 -4.73 10.25 -0.67
CA LEU A 50 -4.04 9.49 -1.71
C LEU A 50 -4.84 9.49 -3.02
N ALA A 51 -6.16 9.35 -2.96
CA ALA A 51 -7.02 9.39 -4.14
C ALA A 51 -6.88 10.72 -4.90
N GLY A 52 -6.88 11.85 -4.19
CA GLY A 52 -6.62 13.18 -4.77
C GLY A 52 -5.20 13.34 -5.31
N ALA A 53 -4.19 12.88 -4.57
CA ALA A 53 -2.78 12.98 -4.96
C ALA A 53 -2.48 12.15 -6.22
N PHE A 54 -2.89 10.89 -6.26
CA PHE A 54 -2.73 10.03 -7.45
C PHE A 54 -3.52 10.55 -8.65
N ARG A 55 -4.72 11.11 -8.44
CA ARG A 55 -5.45 11.76 -9.53
C ARG A 55 -4.67 12.95 -10.10
N SER A 56 -4.13 13.81 -9.24
CA SER A 56 -3.31 14.95 -9.68
C SER A 56 -2.06 14.51 -10.42
N LEU A 57 -1.44 13.41 -9.98
CA LEU A 57 -0.20 12.88 -10.56
C LEU A 57 -0.44 12.19 -11.92
N LEU A 58 -1.56 11.47 -12.07
CA LEU A 58 -1.88 10.73 -13.29
C LEU A 58 -2.63 11.57 -14.34
N GLY A 59 -3.30 12.65 -13.92
CA GLY A 59 -4.09 13.56 -14.76
C GLY A 59 -5.52 13.07 -15.06
N ASP A 60 -6.27 13.82 -15.87
CA ASP A 60 -7.69 13.52 -16.16
C ASP A 60 -7.92 12.56 -17.36
N SER A 61 -6.87 12.20 -18.12
CA SER A 61 -6.98 11.41 -19.36
C SER A 61 -6.16 10.11 -19.30
N VAL A 62 -6.30 9.35 -18.21
CA VAL A 62 -5.38 8.25 -17.85
C VAL A 62 -5.69 6.92 -18.53
N SER A 63 -6.80 6.77 -19.24
CA SER A 63 -7.18 5.47 -19.81
C SER A 63 -6.63 5.29 -21.24
N PRO A 64 -5.89 4.19 -21.54
CA PRO A 64 -5.40 3.16 -20.62
C PRO A 64 -4.12 3.59 -19.86
N LEU A 65 -4.01 3.20 -18.59
CA LEU A 65 -2.80 3.41 -17.79
C LEU A 65 -1.82 2.28 -18.08
N THR A 66 -0.67 2.62 -18.69
CA THR A 66 0.42 1.69 -19.00
C THR A 66 1.57 1.83 -18.01
N LEU A 67 2.42 0.80 -17.91
CA LEU A 67 3.57 0.81 -17.01
C LEU A 67 4.54 1.97 -17.32
N PRO A 68 4.92 2.26 -18.59
CA PRO A 68 5.73 3.43 -18.91
C PRO A 68 5.11 4.75 -18.45
N ARG A 69 3.80 4.91 -18.60
CA ARG A 69 3.09 6.12 -18.19
C ARG A 69 3.05 6.27 -16.66
N LEU A 70 2.86 5.17 -15.94
CA LEU A 70 2.96 5.16 -14.48
C LEU A 70 4.37 5.57 -14.01
N ILE A 71 5.42 5.03 -14.63
CA ILE A 71 6.82 5.39 -14.34
C ILE A 71 7.07 6.88 -14.60
N ALA A 72 6.64 7.38 -15.76
CA ALA A 72 6.80 8.78 -16.12
C ALA A 72 6.11 9.72 -15.13
N SER A 73 4.90 9.36 -14.69
CA SER A 73 4.12 10.15 -13.72
C SER A 73 4.78 10.16 -12.33
N LEU A 74 5.54 9.12 -11.98
CA LEU A 74 6.24 8.96 -10.71
C LEU A 74 7.74 9.30 -10.81
N SER A 75 8.19 9.97 -11.86
CA SER A 75 9.61 10.23 -12.13
C SER A 75 10.33 10.95 -10.98
N ASP A 76 9.64 11.85 -10.28
CA ASP A 76 10.15 12.56 -9.11
C ASP A 76 10.00 11.78 -7.78
N CYS A 77 9.29 10.65 -7.79
CA CYS A 77 8.92 9.86 -6.61
C CYS A 77 9.78 8.59 -6.49
N LYS A 78 11.08 8.75 -6.22
CA LYS A 78 12.06 7.63 -6.17
C LYS A 78 11.64 6.47 -5.26
N LEU A 79 10.96 6.76 -4.14
CA LEU A 79 10.41 5.72 -3.24
C LEU A 79 9.43 4.80 -3.98
N HIS A 80 8.49 5.38 -4.73
CA HIS A 80 7.47 4.62 -5.45
C HIS A 80 8.07 3.87 -6.63
N LEU A 81 9.04 4.44 -7.34
CA LEU A 81 9.77 3.74 -8.39
C LEU A 81 10.55 2.53 -7.85
N SER A 82 11.21 2.67 -6.70
CA SER A 82 11.86 1.56 -6.01
C SER A 82 10.85 0.47 -5.61
N ARG A 83 9.63 0.84 -5.21
CA ARG A 83 8.56 -0.12 -4.90
C ARG A 83 8.03 -0.84 -6.14
N ILE A 84 7.92 -0.16 -7.28
CA ILE A 84 7.57 -0.79 -8.55
C ILE A 84 8.64 -1.83 -8.92
N LEU A 85 9.93 -1.46 -8.81
CA LEU A 85 11.03 -2.39 -9.04
C LEU A 85 10.91 -3.62 -8.14
N THR A 86 10.76 -3.42 -6.82
CA THR A 86 10.57 -4.54 -5.87
C THR A 86 9.38 -5.41 -6.26
N TYR A 87 8.23 -4.82 -6.59
CA TYR A 87 7.05 -5.57 -7.02
C TYR A 87 7.33 -6.44 -8.24
N LEU A 88 7.94 -5.86 -9.28
CA LEU A 88 8.28 -6.58 -10.51
C LEU A 88 9.33 -7.67 -10.27
N SER A 89 10.28 -7.46 -9.36
CA SER A 89 11.32 -8.44 -9.02
C SER A 89 10.81 -9.57 -8.11
N THR A 90 9.88 -9.32 -7.19
CA THR A 90 9.48 -10.31 -6.17
C THR A 90 8.10 -10.92 -6.42
N TYR A 91 7.09 -10.11 -6.78
CA TYR A 91 5.70 -10.55 -6.84
C TYR A 91 5.32 -11.15 -8.20
N ALA A 92 5.98 -10.74 -9.28
CA ALA A 92 5.77 -11.34 -10.60
C ALA A 92 6.36 -12.77 -10.71
N LEU A 93 7.18 -13.21 -9.74
CA LEU A 93 7.70 -14.57 -9.64
C LEU A 93 6.81 -15.50 -8.80
N ALA A 94 5.89 -14.95 -8.01
CA ALA A 94 5.12 -15.68 -7.00
C ALA A 94 3.64 -15.91 -7.36
N SER A 95 3.19 -15.55 -8.57
CA SER A 95 1.78 -15.61 -9.00
C SER A 95 1.22 -17.02 -9.25
N ASN A 96 1.74 -18.03 -8.55
CA ASN A 96 1.18 -19.39 -8.48
C ASN A 96 0.41 -19.59 -7.16
N ASP A 97 -0.37 -18.60 -6.71
CA ASP A 97 -1.17 -18.68 -5.48
C ASP A 97 -2.52 -19.38 -5.76
N PRO A 98 -2.77 -20.59 -5.22
CA PRO A 98 -3.94 -21.42 -5.56
C PRO A 98 -5.28 -20.96 -4.95
N GLU A 99 -5.30 -19.95 -4.07
CA GLU A 99 -6.54 -19.50 -3.38
C GLU A 99 -7.25 -18.29 -4.02
N ASN A 100 -6.77 -17.80 -5.18
CA ASN A 100 -7.47 -16.75 -5.93
C ASN A 100 -7.61 -17.13 -7.42
N PRO A 101 -8.77 -17.62 -7.87
CA PRO A 101 -9.00 -17.97 -9.26
C PRO A 101 -9.33 -16.71 -10.05
N ASP A 102 -8.37 -15.81 -10.20
CA ASP A 102 -8.36 -14.99 -11.41
C ASP A 102 -7.81 -15.89 -12.52
N SER A 103 -8.73 -16.53 -13.25
CA SER A 103 -8.47 -17.45 -14.38
C SER A 103 -7.69 -16.84 -15.54
N LEU A 104 -7.14 -15.64 -15.36
CA LEU A 104 -6.33 -14.87 -16.31
C LEU A 104 -4.89 -14.68 -15.85
N ALA A 105 -4.51 -15.15 -14.65
CA ALA A 105 -3.14 -15.10 -14.15
C ALA A 105 -2.29 -16.29 -14.64
N ILE A 106 -2.39 -16.64 -15.93
CA ILE A 106 -1.31 -17.35 -16.62
C ILE A 106 -0.56 -16.29 -17.40
N PHE A 107 0.40 -15.64 -16.76
CA PHE A 107 1.41 -14.97 -17.55
C PHE A 107 2.77 -15.30 -16.96
N ASP A 108 3.72 -15.37 -17.87
CA ASP A 108 5.15 -15.30 -17.66
C ASP A 108 5.60 -13.88 -18.10
N PRO A 109 5.27 -12.78 -17.37
CA PRO A 109 5.51 -11.41 -17.84
C PRO A 109 6.57 -10.67 -17.00
N SER A 110 7.19 -11.32 -16.00
CA SER A 110 8.08 -10.67 -15.03
C SER A 110 9.33 -10.10 -15.72
N SER A 111 9.91 -10.85 -16.67
CA SER A 111 11.09 -10.41 -17.42
C SER A 111 10.80 -9.25 -18.38
N LYS A 112 9.63 -9.26 -19.04
CA LYS A 112 9.22 -8.21 -19.98
C LYS A 112 8.82 -6.92 -19.27
N SER A 113 8.06 -7.00 -18.19
CA SER A 113 7.67 -5.80 -17.42
C SER A 113 8.89 -5.18 -16.72
N LEU A 114 9.83 -6.01 -16.25
CA LEU A 114 11.09 -5.53 -15.68
C LEU A 114 11.98 -4.87 -16.74
N SER A 115 12.06 -5.42 -17.97
CA SER A 115 12.81 -4.79 -19.05
C SER A 115 12.18 -3.46 -19.50
N VAL A 116 10.85 -3.39 -19.58
CA VAL A 116 10.11 -2.13 -19.83
C VAL A 116 10.39 -1.12 -18.73
N PHE A 117 10.42 -1.53 -17.47
CA PHE A 117 10.73 -0.66 -16.35
C PHE A 117 12.13 -0.05 -16.47
N HIS A 118 13.15 -0.87 -16.73
CA HIS A 118 14.52 -0.40 -16.90
C HIS A 118 14.67 0.52 -18.11
N ALA A 119 14.07 0.16 -19.25
CA ALA A 119 14.12 0.97 -20.47
C ALA A 119 13.47 2.35 -20.27
N GLU A 120 12.33 2.43 -19.57
CA GLU A 120 11.68 3.71 -19.32
C GLU A 120 12.46 4.55 -18.28
N CYS A 121 13.05 3.91 -17.26
CA CYS A 121 13.92 4.62 -16.32
C CYS A 121 15.17 5.20 -17.02
N GLU A 122 15.80 4.43 -17.90
CA GLU A 122 16.95 4.89 -18.70
C GLU A 122 16.56 6.07 -19.60
N LYS A 123 15.46 5.93 -20.33
CA LYS A 123 14.92 6.99 -21.20
C LYS A 123 14.63 8.29 -20.46
N LEU A 124 14.16 8.20 -19.21
CA LEU A 124 13.84 9.36 -18.36
C LEU A 124 15.03 9.83 -17.49
N ASN A 125 16.21 9.23 -17.63
CA ASN A 125 17.40 9.49 -16.79
C ASN A 125 17.14 9.34 -15.28
N ILE A 126 16.34 8.34 -14.90
CA ILE A 126 16.01 8.04 -13.50
C ILE A 126 17.10 7.12 -12.92
N HIS A 127 17.85 7.65 -11.96
CA HIS A 127 18.80 6.87 -11.17
C HIS A 127 18.23 6.53 -9.80
N LEU A 128 17.87 5.26 -9.63
CA LEU A 128 17.50 4.66 -8.34
C LEU A 128 18.76 4.36 -7.52
N GLU A 129 19.37 5.40 -6.97
CA GLU A 129 20.40 5.23 -5.94
C GLU A 129 19.78 4.66 -4.65
N ASN A 130 20.61 4.11 -3.74
CA ASN A 130 20.18 3.66 -2.42
C ASN A 130 19.37 4.78 -1.73
N THR A 131 18.05 4.61 -1.68
CA THR A 131 17.05 5.58 -1.17
C THR A 131 17.21 5.91 0.33
N ALA A 132 18.18 5.28 0.99
CA ALA A 132 18.49 5.44 2.41
C ALA A 132 19.04 6.82 2.81
N THR A 133 19.40 7.69 1.86
CA THR A 133 20.03 9.00 2.16
C THR A 133 19.05 10.16 2.34
N PHE A 134 17.74 9.97 2.14
CA PHE A 134 16.75 11.03 2.34
C PHE A 134 16.15 10.98 3.77
N ALA A 135 16.40 12.00 4.60
CA ALA A 135 16.03 11.98 6.03
C ALA A 135 14.54 11.71 6.32
N PRO A 136 13.56 12.23 5.55
CA PRO A 136 12.15 11.85 5.72
C PRO A 136 11.86 10.38 5.38
N LEU A 137 12.53 9.82 4.37
CA LEU A 137 12.42 8.40 4.01
C LEU A 137 13.08 7.50 5.05
N CYS A 138 14.11 7.99 5.74
CA CYS A 138 14.76 7.28 6.85
C CYS A 138 13.76 6.94 7.96
N LEU A 139 12.83 7.85 8.31
CA LEU A 139 11.79 7.56 9.30
C LEU A 139 10.80 6.48 8.84
N LEU A 140 10.45 6.45 7.56
CA LEU A 140 9.61 5.38 7.00
C LEU A 140 10.33 4.03 7.09
N VAL A 141 11.63 3.99 6.77
CA VAL A 141 12.45 2.78 6.90
C VAL A 141 12.57 2.33 8.36
N THR A 142 12.80 3.26 9.30
CA THR A 142 12.80 2.95 10.75
C THR A 142 11.46 2.37 11.17
N GLY A 143 10.36 3.00 10.76
CA GLY A 143 9.00 2.54 11.01
C GLY A 143 8.73 1.13 10.51
N GLN A 144 9.11 0.88 9.25
CA GLN A 144 9.02 -0.43 8.63
C GLN A 144 9.84 -1.48 9.41
N HIS A 145 11.05 -1.11 9.86
CA HIS A 145 11.88 -2.02 10.66
C HIS A 145 11.20 -2.36 11.99
N ILE A 146 10.66 -1.38 12.70
CA ILE A 146 9.90 -1.60 13.95
C ILE A 146 8.71 -2.52 13.69
N ARG A 147 7.96 -2.29 12.60
CA ARG A 147 6.82 -3.14 12.22
C ARG A 147 7.25 -4.58 11.98
N MET A 148 8.36 -4.81 11.28
CA MET A 148 8.90 -6.14 11.05
C MET A 148 9.33 -6.80 12.36
N GLN A 149 10.01 -6.07 13.25
CA GLN A 149 10.37 -6.57 14.58
C GLN A 149 9.14 -6.97 15.41
N ARG A 150 8.04 -6.23 15.32
CA ARG A 150 6.77 -6.60 15.97
C ARG A 150 6.19 -7.90 15.41
N ILE A 151 6.20 -8.05 14.09
CA ILE A 151 5.76 -9.28 13.41
C ILE A 151 6.63 -10.48 13.81
N ASP A 152 7.95 -10.31 13.84
CA ASP A 152 8.89 -11.36 14.22
C ASP A 152 8.73 -11.70 15.71
N GLY A 153 8.55 -10.68 16.56
CA GLY A 153 8.30 -10.83 17.99
C GLY A 153 7.01 -11.61 18.27
N PHE A 154 5.96 -11.42 17.47
CA PHE A 154 4.78 -12.27 17.53
C PHE A 154 5.08 -13.72 17.20
N ALA A 155 5.67 -13.93 16.01
CA ALA A 155 5.90 -15.26 15.47
C ALA A 155 6.77 -16.11 16.40
N THR A 156 7.72 -15.46 17.09
CA THR A 156 8.69 -16.13 17.97
C THR A 156 8.19 -16.32 19.40
N ASN A 157 7.46 -15.36 19.97
CA ASN A 157 7.23 -15.34 21.43
C ASN A 157 5.77 -15.51 21.86
N LEU A 158 4.80 -15.32 20.96
CA LEU A 158 3.38 -15.18 21.34
C LEU A 158 2.43 -16.10 20.56
N ALA A 159 2.78 -16.48 19.33
CA ALA A 159 1.91 -17.27 18.47
C ALA A 159 1.94 -18.77 18.78
N THR A 160 0.77 -19.42 18.85
CA THR A 160 0.71 -20.84 18.47
C THR A 160 0.86 -20.99 16.95
N THR A 161 1.18 -22.20 16.47
CA THR A 161 1.29 -22.49 15.03
C THR A 161 0.03 -22.06 14.26
N GLU A 162 -1.16 -22.32 14.80
CA GLU A 162 -2.43 -21.96 14.17
C GLU A 162 -2.60 -20.44 14.04
N GLN A 163 -2.25 -19.70 15.10
CA GLN A 163 -2.33 -18.25 15.13
C GLN A 163 -1.32 -17.60 14.19
N TYR A 164 -0.13 -18.19 14.06
CA TYR A 164 0.86 -17.77 13.08
C TYR A 164 0.37 -17.98 11.64
N LEU A 165 -0.26 -19.13 11.36
CA LEU A 165 -0.85 -19.42 10.05
C LEU A 165 -2.00 -18.46 9.74
N GLU A 166 -2.90 -18.20 10.69
CA GLU A 166 -3.99 -17.25 10.53
C GLU A 166 -3.47 -15.83 10.26
N PHE A 167 -2.45 -15.40 11.01
CA PHE A 167 -1.81 -14.11 10.80
C PHE A 167 -1.13 -14.01 9.44
N THR A 168 -0.49 -15.08 8.97
CA THR A 168 0.10 -15.15 7.64
C THR A 168 -0.96 -14.96 6.55
N ARG A 169 -2.11 -15.65 6.66
CA ARG A 169 -3.26 -15.45 5.76
C ARG A 169 -3.84 -14.04 5.87
N LEU A 170 -3.88 -13.46 7.07
CA LEU A 170 -4.29 -12.07 7.27
C LEU A 170 -3.37 -11.11 6.52
N ARG A 171 -2.05 -11.27 6.63
CA ARG A 171 -1.06 -10.42 5.93
C ARG A 171 -1.17 -10.51 4.42
N GLN A 172 -1.47 -11.68 3.87
CA GLN A 172 -1.71 -11.87 2.44
C GLN A 172 -2.98 -11.15 1.96
N ARG A 173 -4.03 -11.11 2.79
CA ARG A 173 -5.30 -10.42 2.50
C ARG A 173 -5.26 -8.91 2.77
N ALA A 174 -4.33 -8.44 3.60
CA ALA A 174 -4.20 -7.04 4.02
C ALA A 174 -3.60 -6.13 2.94
N ARG A 175 -4.36 -5.97 1.85
CA ARG A 175 -4.03 -5.17 0.67
C ARG A 175 -5.29 -4.62 0.01
N LEU A 176 -5.17 -3.46 -0.64
CA LEU A 176 -6.21 -2.95 -1.53
C LEU A 176 -6.04 -3.60 -2.90
N LEU A 177 -6.64 -4.76 -3.11
CA LEU A 177 -6.70 -5.47 -4.40
C LEU A 177 -8.09 -6.08 -4.57
N GLY A 178 -8.56 -6.29 -5.80
CA GLY A 178 -9.94 -6.75 -6.02
C GLY A 178 -10.95 -5.62 -5.80
N GLN A 179 -12.13 -5.96 -5.31
CA GLN A 179 -13.23 -5.01 -5.09
C GLN A 179 -12.83 -3.77 -4.24
N PRO A 180 -12.08 -3.87 -3.13
CA PRO A 180 -11.63 -2.69 -2.38
C PRO A 180 -10.82 -1.69 -3.21
N PHE A 181 -10.01 -2.18 -4.16
CA PHE A 181 -9.23 -1.30 -5.03
C PHE A 181 -10.10 -0.65 -6.11
N ASP A 182 -11.09 -1.37 -6.64
CA ASP A 182 -12.02 -0.82 -7.62
C ASP A 182 -12.86 0.32 -6.99
N ILE A 183 -13.26 0.16 -5.73
CA ILE A 183 -13.90 1.22 -4.94
C ILE A 183 -12.97 2.42 -4.78
N TRP A 184 -11.69 2.19 -4.47
CA TRP A 184 -10.71 3.27 -4.35
C TRP A 184 -10.51 4.01 -5.69
N LEU A 185 -10.40 3.29 -6.80
CA LEU A 185 -10.28 3.86 -8.15
C LEU A 185 -11.49 4.74 -8.49
N ALA A 186 -12.70 4.26 -8.18
CA ALA A 186 -13.93 5.02 -8.37
C ALA A 186 -13.93 6.31 -7.53
N ARG A 187 -13.52 6.23 -6.25
CA ARG A 187 -13.38 7.40 -5.36
C ARG A 187 -12.31 8.39 -5.85
N ALA A 188 -11.22 7.89 -6.42
CA ALA A 188 -10.19 8.71 -7.06
C ALA A 188 -10.65 9.33 -8.40
N GLY A 189 -11.79 8.90 -8.95
CA GLY A 189 -12.26 9.33 -10.26
C GLY A 189 -11.34 8.87 -11.40
N LEU A 190 -10.62 7.76 -11.21
CA LEU A 190 -9.69 7.20 -12.18
C LEU A 190 -10.40 6.11 -13.01
N PRO A 191 -10.68 6.32 -14.31
CA PRO A 191 -11.41 5.37 -15.15
C PRO A 191 -10.50 4.24 -15.67
N ILE A 192 -9.76 3.59 -14.76
CA ILE A 192 -8.85 2.49 -15.07
C ILE A 192 -9.66 1.20 -15.11
N GLN A 193 -9.85 0.64 -16.31
CA GLN A 193 -10.53 -0.65 -16.47
C GLN A 193 -9.54 -1.81 -16.40
N ARG A 194 -9.95 -2.91 -15.76
CA ARG A 194 -9.26 -4.21 -15.85
C ARG A 194 -9.51 -4.80 -17.24
N GLY A 195 -8.66 -4.47 -18.20
CA GLY A 195 -8.81 -4.87 -19.60
C GLY A 195 -7.53 -4.61 -20.41
N ALA A 196 -7.54 -4.99 -21.70
CA ALA A 196 -6.36 -5.01 -22.57
C ALA A 196 -5.54 -3.70 -22.48
N GLY A 197 -4.33 -3.80 -21.91
CA GLY A 197 -3.39 -2.70 -21.70
C GLY A 197 -3.28 -2.18 -20.26
N GLY A 198 -4.35 -2.26 -19.46
CA GLY A 198 -4.37 -1.81 -18.05
C GLY A 198 -4.24 -2.94 -17.01
N ALA A 199 -4.50 -4.19 -17.41
CA ALA A 199 -4.50 -5.36 -16.53
C ALA A 199 -3.15 -5.60 -15.81
N GLU A 200 -2.02 -5.28 -16.44
CA GLU A 200 -0.69 -5.46 -15.85
C GLU A 200 -0.34 -4.38 -14.81
N VAL A 201 -0.95 -3.19 -14.91
CA VAL A 201 -0.59 -2.02 -14.08
C VAL A 201 -1.48 -1.87 -12.86
N VAL A 202 -2.74 -2.32 -12.96
CA VAL A 202 -3.69 -2.29 -11.83
C VAL A 202 -3.12 -2.94 -10.56
N PRO A 203 -2.52 -4.15 -10.61
CA PRO A 203 -1.90 -4.76 -9.43
C PRO A 203 -0.71 -3.96 -8.86
N ILE A 204 0.06 -3.29 -9.72
CA ILE A 204 1.19 -2.45 -9.31
C ILE A 204 0.67 -1.20 -8.58
N LEU A 205 -0.34 -0.52 -9.13
CA LEU A 205 -0.94 0.65 -8.50
C LEU A 205 -1.62 0.29 -7.17
N ALA A 206 -2.37 -0.82 -7.13
CA ALA A 206 -2.94 -1.41 -5.92
C ALA A 206 -1.87 -1.65 -4.84
N TYR A 207 -0.74 -2.22 -5.23
CA TYR A 207 0.41 -2.43 -4.34
C TYR A 207 0.98 -1.10 -3.82
N LEU A 208 1.18 -0.10 -4.69
CA LEU A 208 1.68 1.21 -4.29
C LEU A 208 0.75 1.91 -3.29
N VAL A 209 -0.55 1.95 -3.56
CA VAL A 209 -1.53 2.57 -2.65
C VAL A 209 -1.56 1.83 -1.31
N THR A 210 -1.52 0.50 -1.33
CA THR A 210 -1.41 -0.32 -0.11
C THR A 210 -0.17 0.04 0.71
N LEU A 211 0.98 0.23 0.05
CA LEU A 211 2.21 0.63 0.72
C LEU A 211 2.13 2.06 1.27
N CYS A 212 1.48 2.99 0.58
CA CYS A 212 1.26 4.34 1.09
C CYS A 212 0.42 4.35 2.37
N LEU A 213 -0.57 3.45 2.49
CA LEU A 213 -1.31 3.27 3.74
C LEU A 213 -0.45 2.68 4.85
N ARG A 214 0.44 1.75 4.51
CA ARG A 214 1.42 1.19 5.45
C ARG A 214 2.44 2.23 5.90
N ASP A 215 2.80 3.20 5.06
CA ASP A 215 3.72 4.29 5.42
C ASP A 215 3.17 5.16 6.55
N VAL A 216 1.86 5.37 6.61
CA VAL A 216 1.23 6.09 7.74
C VAL A 216 1.47 5.34 9.05
N ILE A 217 1.30 4.02 9.01
CA ILE A 217 1.52 3.15 10.16
C ILE A 217 3.01 3.13 10.52
N ASP A 218 3.88 2.93 9.53
CA ASP A 218 5.33 2.90 9.71
C ASP A 218 5.84 4.22 10.31
N LEU A 219 5.40 5.37 9.80
CA LEU A 219 5.77 6.67 10.37
C LEU A 219 5.22 6.88 11.78
N ALA A 220 4.00 6.41 12.07
CA ALA A 220 3.47 6.44 13.43
C ALA A 220 4.33 5.60 14.39
N LEU A 221 4.80 4.42 13.97
CA LEU A 221 5.72 3.59 14.75
C LEU A 221 7.07 4.26 14.99
N ALA A 222 7.65 4.89 13.95
CA ALA A 222 8.89 5.63 14.10
C ALA A 222 8.74 6.79 15.08
N ASN A 223 7.62 7.52 15.01
CA ASN A 223 7.32 8.60 15.95
C ASN A 223 7.14 8.09 17.37
N ARG A 224 6.45 6.96 17.57
CA ARG A 224 6.34 6.31 18.90
C ARG A 224 7.69 6.02 19.52
N GLN A 225 8.59 5.42 18.75
CA GLN A 225 9.95 5.14 19.22
C GLN A 225 10.67 6.44 19.62
N ARG A 226 10.57 7.50 18.82
CA ARG A 226 11.18 8.81 19.11
C ARG A 226 10.62 9.48 20.35
N PHE A 227 9.34 9.29 20.63
CA PHE A 227 8.67 9.88 21.80
C PHE A 227 8.70 8.96 23.04
N GLY A 228 9.32 7.78 22.96
CA GLY A 228 9.34 6.82 24.06
C GLY A 228 7.98 6.22 24.38
N ILE A 229 7.05 6.20 23.41
CA ILE A 229 5.75 5.56 23.55
C ILE A 229 5.94 4.05 23.39
N ASP A 230 5.25 3.28 24.24
CA ASP A 230 5.30 1.82 24.20
C ASP A 230 4.93 1.27 22.82
N LEU A 231 5.90 0.59 22.21
CA LEU A 231 5.76 -0.05 20.91
C LEU A 231 4.96 -1.36 20.97
N TYR A 232 4.36 -1.75 22.09
CA TYR A 232 3.43 -2.87 22.15
C TYR A 232 1.97 -2.43 22.41
N SER A 233 1.75 -1.14 22.63
CA SER A 233 0.42 -0.56 22.80
C SER A 233 -0.32 -0.36 21.47
N GLN A 234 -1.66 -0.35 21.49
CA GLN A 234 -2.49 -0.09 20.30
C GLN A 234 -2.24 1.30 19.72
N MET A 235 -2.16 1.39 18.39
CA MET A 235 -2.11 2.65 17.67
C MET A 235 -3.41 3.43 17.78
N THR A 236 -3.26 4.73 18.01
CA THR A 236 -4.38 5.66 18.13
C THR A 236 -4.62 6.39 16.81
N ALA A 237 -5.85 6.87 16.63
CA ALA A 237 -6.23 7.67 15.47
C ALA A 237 -5.38 8.95 15.35
N VAL A 238 -5.03 9.58 16.48
CA VAL A 238 -4.22 10.81 16.51
C VAL A 238 -2.82 10.56 15.95
N GLU A 239 -2.19 9.43 16.29
CA GLU A 239 -0.87 9.07 15.78
C GLU A 239 -0.89 8.86 14.26
N LEU A 240 -1.93 8.20 13.73
CA LEU A 240 -2.12 8.05 12.28
C LEU A 240 -2.37 9.39 11.59
N GLN A 241 -3.16 10.28 12.19
CA GLN A 241 -3.42 11.61 11.64
C GLN A 241 -2.15 12.45 11.59
N GLN A 242 -1.33 12.43 12.64
CA GLN A 242 -0.04 13.13 12.67
C GLN A 242 0.96 12.56 11.66
N ALA A 243 1.02 11.25 11.52
CA ALA A 243 1.83 10.58 10.49
C ALA A 243 1.36 10.97 9.08
N SER A 244 0.05 10.92 8.83
CA SER A 244 -0.58 11.33 7.57
C SER A 244 -0.22 12.77 7.21
N LEU A 245 -0.34 13.72 8.15
CA LEU A 245 0.06 15.12 7.94
C LEU A 245 1.55 15.30 7.62
N SER A 246 2.40 14.50 8.25
CA SER A 246 3.84 14.54 8.01
C SER A 246 4.19 14.01 6.62
N ILE A 247 3.54 12.93 6.18
CA ILE A 247 3.68 12.37 4.83
C ILE A 247 3.22 13.38 3.77
N ARG A 248 2.07 14.03 3.97
CA ARG A 248 1.54 15.06 3.04
C ARG A 248 2.48 16.24 2.82
N ARG A 249 3.40 16.48 3.76
CA ARG A 249 4.40 17.56 3.71
C ARG A 249 5.76 17.08 3.20
N MET A 250 5.92 15.78 2.96
CA MET A 250 7.18 15.18 2.52
C MET A 250 7.39 15.46 1.02
N LYS A 251 8.42 16.24 0.70
CA LYS A 251 8.78 16.54 -0.69
C LYS A 251 9.18 15.25 -1.41
N GLY A 252 8.61 15.02 -2.60
CA GLY A 252 8.91 13.86 -3.44
C GLY A 252 8.23 12.56 -2.97
N TYR A 253 7.23 12.64 -2.10
CA TYR A 253 6.39 11.50 -1.74
C TYR A 253 5.32 11.26 -2.82
N LEU A 254 4.32 12.14 -2.95
CA LEU A 254 3.27 12.15 -3.99
C LEU A 254 2.87 13.58 -4.36
#